data_AF-A0A5D0UK45-F1
#
_entry.id   AF-A0A5D0UK45-F1
#
_cell.length_a   1.000
_cell.length_b   1.000
_cell.length_c   1.000
_cell.angle_alpha   90.00
_cell.angle_beta   90.00
_cell.angle_gamma   90.00
#
_symmetry.space_group_name_H-M   'P 1'
#
loop_
_entity.id
_entity.type
_entity.pdbx_description
1 polymer ?
#
loop_
_entity_poly.entity_id
_entity_poly.type
_entity_poly.pdbx_seq_one_letter_code
_entity_poly.pdbx_strand_id
1 'polypeptide(L)'
;MERADEEQLGRALRAAQDGDEESFRMLYRDVQPRLIRFAGTLVGADAEDVTSEAWLQIARDLPSFRGDLDGFRGWTATITRHRALDHLRRRSRRPGSDLPVEELLTMAADADTEVDALDGIATKGALGLIAELPRDQAEAVMLRVVVGLDAKSAGEVLGKRPGAVRTASYRGLRRLAERLSASGREEQAGGTGDGGTDNGGDGRVAGAPDESGEAAPGGVPLAQSDKTGGPGAEGVS
;
A
#
# COMPACT_ATOMS: atom_id res chain seq x y z
N MET A 1 -22.67 0.58 -22.16
CA MET A 1 -22.75 0.45 -20.69
C MET A 1 -22.02 1.66 -20.14
N GLU A 2 -20.90 1.52 -19.44
CA GLU A 2 -19.97 2.56 -18.94
C GLU A 2 -20.46 4.03 -18.96
N ARG A 3 -20.50 4.72 -20.12
CA ARG A 3 -21.04 6.10 -20.22
C ARG A 3 -22.46 6.30 -19.68
N ALA A 4 -23.37 5.34 -19.86
CA ALA A 4 -24.72 5.43 -19.33
C ALA A 4 -24.75 5.28 -17.78
N ASP A 5 -23.83 4.47 -17.26
CA ASP A 5 -23.67 4.23 -15.83
C ASP A 5 -23.01 5.47 -15.17
N GLU A 6 -22.08 6.12 -15.87
CA GLU A 6 -21.46 7.40 -15.50
C GLU A 6 -22.46 8.58 -15.54
N GLU A 7 -23.33 8.65 -16.56
CA GLU A 7 -24.46 9.60 -16.61
C GLU A 7 -25.50 9.34 -15.51
N GLN A 8 -25.67 8.08 -15.07
CA GLN A 8 -26.53 7.73 -13.94
C GLN A 8 -25.89 8.17 -12.61
N LEU A 9 -24.61 7.86 -12.38
CA LEU A 9 -23.85 8.31 -11.20
C LEU A 9 -23.76 9.84 -11.13
N GLY A 10 -23.59 10.52 -12.26
CA GLY A 10 -23.62 11.99 -12.33
C GLY A 10 -25.00 12.60 -12.00
N ARG A 11 -26.10 11.87 -12.21
CA ARG A 11 -27.44 12.27 -11.73
C ARG A 11 -27.63 11.96 -10.25
N ALA A 12 -27.20 10.78 -9.79
CA ALA A 12 -27.20 10.40 -8.39
C ALA A 12 -26.40 11.39 -7.53
N LEU A 13 -25.24 11.86 -8.03
CA LEU A 13 -24.45 12.89 -7.36
C LEU A 13 -25.27 14.13 -7.01
N ARG A 14 -26.06 14.65 -7.96
CA ARG A 14 -26.92 15.83 -7.73
C ARG A 14 -28.06 15.53 -6.76
N ALA A 15 -28.79 14.44 -6.96
CA ALA A 15 -29.89 14.07 -6.07
C ALA A 15 -29.41 13.81 -4.62
N ALA A 16 -28.23 13.21 -4.43
CA ALA A 16 -27.63 12.99 -3.12
C ALA A 16 -27.17 14.30 -2.43
N GLN A 17 -26.81 15.34 -3.20
CA GLN A 17 -26.54 16.68 -2.65
C GLN A 17 -27.81 17.36 -2.12
N ASP A 18 -28.95 17.08 -2.76
CA ASP A 18 -30.29 17.52 -2.33
C ASP A 18 -30.90 16.62 -1.23
N GLY A 19 -30.21 15.55 -0.82
CA GLY A 19 -30.57 14.68 0.30
C GLY A 19 -31.18 13.31 -0.07
N ASP A 20 -31.19 12.91 -1.33
CA ASP A 20 -31.74 11.60 -1.74
C ASP A 20 -30.87 10.42 -1.28
N GLU A 21 -31.43 9.61 -0.36
CA GLU A 21 -30.71 8.49 0.26
C GLU A 21 -30.37 7.35 -0.69
N GLU A 22 -31.21 7.04 -1.70
CA GLU A 22 -30.90 5.97 -2.66
C GLU A 22 -29.74 6.40 -3.56
N SER A 23 -29.76 7.63 -4.07
CA SER A 23 -28.66 8.20 -4.83
C SER A 23 -27.37 8.26 -4.03
N PHE A 24 -27.42 8.63 -2.74
CA PHE A 24 -26.26 8.54 -1.86
C PHE A 24 -25.73 7.10 -1.73
N ARG A 25 -26.63 6.12 -1.59
CA ARG A 25 -26.31 4.69 -1.51
C ARG A 25 -25.75 4.13 -2.81
N MET A 26 -26.14 4.66 -3.97
CA MET A 26 -25.54 4.34 -5.26
C MET A 26 -24.10 4.85 -5.36
N LEU A 27 -23.84 6.09 -4.96
CA LEU A 27 -22.49 6.67 -4.92
C LEU A 27 -21.57 5.90 -3.95
N TYR A 28 -22.09 5.55 -2.77
CA TYR A 28 -21.39 4.70 -1.81
C TYR A 28 -20.98 3.36 -2.42
N ARG A 29 -21.88 2.70 -3.18
CA ARG A 29 -21.61 1.39 -3.82
C ARG A 29 -20.55 1.45 -4.93
N ASP A 30 -20.45 2.50 -5.75
CA ASP A 30 -19.34 2.65 -6.73
C ASP A 30 -18.01 3.00 -6.05
N VAL A 31 -18.05 3.90 -5.06
CA VAL A 31 -16.84 4.55 -4.55
C VAL A 31 -16.20 3.80 -3.37
N GLN A 32 -16.98 3.24 -2.44
CA GLN A 32 -16.44 2.59 -1.23
C GLN A 32 -15.45 1.44 -1.54
N PRO A 33 -15.70 0.52 -2.50
CA PRO A 33 -14.73 -0.53 -2.82
C PRO A 33 -13.38 0.02 -3.32
N ARG A 34 -13.37 1.20 -3.95
CA ARG A 34 -12.15 1.88 -4.41
C ARG A 34 -11.44 2.57 -3.25
N LEU A 35 -12.19 3.19 -2.34
CA LEU A 35 -11.64 3.83 -1.14
C LEU A 35 -11.05 2.84 -0.14
N ILE A 36 -11.69 1.68 0.10
CA ILE A 36 -11.13 0.62 0.96
C ILE A 36 -9.78 0.16 0.40
N ARG A 37 -9.70 -0.15 -0.91
CA ARG A 37 -8.44 -0.56 -1.54
C ARG A 37 -7.36 0.52 -1.41
N PHE A 38 -7.70 1.79 -1.63
CA PHE A 38 -6.74 2.90 -1.48
C PHE A 38 -6.30 3.11 -0.02
N ALA A 39 -7.21 3.04 0.94
CA ALA A 39 -6.88 3.11 2.37
C ALA A 39 -6.03 1.91 2.82
N GLY A 40 -6.26 0.70 2.28
CA GLY A 40 -5.43 -0.48 2.53
C GLY A 40 -3.96 -0.23 2.22
N THR A 41 -3.66 0.40 1.08
CA THR A 41 -2.28 0.81 0.71
C THR A 41 -1.68 1.95 1.54
N LEU A 42 -2.36 2.40 2.60
CA LEU A 42 -1.91 3.44 3.53
C LEU A 42 -1.91 2.98 5.00
N VAL A 43 -2.86 2.14 5.41
CA VAL A 43 -3.08 1.76 6.82
C VAL A 43 -3.33 0.25 7.04
N GLY A 44 -3.19 -0.57 6.00
CA GLY A 44 -3.40 -2.02 6.10
C GLY A 44 -4.80 -2.38 6.58
N ALA A 45 -4.87 -3.18 7.64
CA ALA A 45 -6.13 -3.65 8.25
C ALA A 45 -7.05 -2.51 8.75
N ASP A 46 -6.52 -1.35 9.13
CA ASP A 46 -7.30 -0.23 9.68
C ASP A 46 -8.14 0.52 8.60
N ALA A 47 -8.18 0.01 7.36
CA ALA A 47 -8.78 0.67 6.20
C ALA A 47 -10.31 0.80 6.25
N GLU A 48 -11.03 -0.17 6.85
CA GLU A 48 -12.49 -0.09 6.97
C GLU A 48 -12.92 0.96 8.00
N ASP A 49 -12.20 1.09 9.12
CA ASP A 49 -12.39 2.15 10.09
C ASP A 49 -12.08 3.53 9.48
N VAL A 50 -10.94 3.68 8.80
CA VAL A 50 -10.53 4.94 8.17
C VAL A 50 -11.50 5.37 7.06
N THR A 51 -12.04 4.43 6.27
CA THR A 51 -13.05 4.76 5.26
C THR A 51 -14.42 5.06 5.88
N SER A 52 -14.79 4.41 6.99
CA SER A 52 -16.00 4.74 7.75
C SER A 52 -15.90 6.15 8.35
N GLU A 53 -14.77 6.52 8.95
CA GLU A 53 -14.46 7.87 9.42
C GLU A 53 -14.56 8.93 8.30
N ALA A 54 -14.14 8.55 7.08
CA ALA A 54 -14.22 9.39 5.89
C ALA A 54 -15.67 9.55 5.40
N TRP A 55 -16.46 8.48 5.32
CA TRP A 55 -17.87 8.55 4.89
C TRP A 55 -18.74 9.37 5.84
N LEU A 56 -18.47 9.33 7.15
CA LEU A 56 -19.10 10.22 8.13
C LEU A 56 -18.76 11.71 7.94
N GLN A 57 -17.73 12.05 7.16
CA GLN A 57 -17.50 13.42 6.69
C GLN A 57 -18.11 13.66 5.31
N ILE A 58 -17.91 12.75 4.36
CA ILE A 58 -18.47 12.85 3.01
C ILE A 58 -19.99 13.09 3.08
N ALA A 59 -20.73 12.34 3.90
CA ALA A 59 -22.17 12.51 4.08
C ALA A 59 -22.59 13.88 4.64
N ARG A 60 -21.79 14.48 5.53
CA ARG A 60 -22.08 15.81 6.11
C ARG A 60 -21.71 16.95 5.16
N ASP A 61 -20.61 16.80 4.44
CA ASP A 61 -20.03 17.85 3.61
C ASP A 61 -20.62 17.84 2.17
N LEU A 62 -21.22 16.73 1.72
CA LEU A 62 -21.72 16.53 0.35
C LEU A 62 -22.66 17.64 -0.16
N PRO A 63 -23.65 18.16 0.60
CA PRO A 63 -24.51 19.26 0.13
C PRO A 63 -23.73 20.55 -0.23
N SER A 64 -22.50 20.70 0.31
CA SER A 64 -21.58 21.81 -0.02
C SER A 64 -20.61 21.50 -1.17
N PHE A 65 -20.40 20.23 -1.53
CA PHE A 65 -19.51 19.82 -2.61
C PHE A 65 -19.92 20.46 -3.95
N ARG A 66 -18.95 20.82 -4.80
CA ARG A 66 -19.20 21.37 -6.15
C ARG A 66 -18.19 20.75 -7.13
N GLY A 67 -18.69 20.06 -8.14
CA GLY A 67 -17.88 19.36 -9.14
C GLY A 67 -18.70 18.32 -9.91
N ASP A 68 -18.02 17.55 -10.75
CA ASP A 68 -18.54 16.38 -11.45
C ASP A 68 -18.17 15.08 -10.71
N LEU A 69 -18.29 13.92 -11.38
CA LEU A 69 -18.02 12.62 -10.78
C LEU A 69 -16.52 12.35 -10.56
N ASP A 70 -15.62 12.88 -11.41
CA ASP A 70 -14.17 12.78 -11.18
C ASP A 70 -13.76 13.69 -10.03
N GLY A 71 -14.29 14.91 -9.97
CA GLY A 71 -14.16 15.81 -8.83
C GLY A 71 -14.67 15.19 -7.52
N PHE A 72 -15.79 14.47 -7.55
CA PHE A 72 -16.33 13.75 -6.39
C PHE A 72 -15.41 12.60 -5.95
N ARG A 73 -14.92 11.78 -6.90
CA ARG A 73 -13.95 10.70 -6.62
C ARG A 73 -12.63 11.27 -6.06
N GLY A 74 -12.16 12.41 -6.58
CA GLY A 74 -10.96 13.09 -6.08
C GLY A 74 -11.16 13.70 -4.69
N TRP A 75 -12.30 14.33 -4.44
CA TRP A 75 -12.65 14.91 -3.15
C TRP A 75 -12.81 13.85 -2.05
N THR A 76 -13.55 12.77 -2.34
CA THR A 76 -13.70 11.63 -1.41
C THR A 76 -12.36 10.95 -1.12
N ALA A 77 -11.53 10.69 -2.14
CA ALA A 77 -10.17 10.18 -1.96
C ALA A 77 -9.27 11.12 -1.15
N THR A 78 -9.44 12.45 -1.29
CA THR A 78 -8.74 13.46 -0.47
C THR A 78 -9.12 13.33 1.02
N ILE A 79 -10.41 13.19 1.33
CA ILE A 79 -10.89 12.99 2.71
C ILE A 79 -10.34 11.68 3.28
N THR A 80 -10.44 10.56 2.55
CA THR A 80 -9.89 9.26 2.97
C THR A 80 -8.39 9.34 3.22
N ARG A 81 -7.62 10.00 2.35
CA ARG A 81 -6.17 10.19 2.52
C ARG A 81 -5.83 11.03 3.75
N HIS A 82 -6.59 12.08 4.04
CA HIS A 82 -6.41 12.86 5.27
C HIS A 82 -6.71 12.03 6.52
N ARG A 83 -7.79 11.24 6.53
CA ARG A 83 -8.10 10.34 7.68
C ARG A 83 -7.06 9.25 7.87
N ALA A 84 -6.54 8.64 6.81
CA ALA A 84 -5.44 7.70 6.88
C ALA A 84 -4.19 8.31 7.54
N LEU A 85 -3.80 9.52 7.12
CA LEU A 85 -2.64 10.22 7.67
C LEU A 85 -2.86 10.68 9.12
N ASP A 86 -4.06 11.13 9.49
CA ASP A 86 -4.38 11.48 10.86
C ASP A 86 -4.42 10.25 11.78
N HIS A 87 -4.92 9.12 11.29
CA HIS A 87 -4.89 7.84 12.00
C HIS A 87 -3.46 7.39 12.31
N LEU A 88 -2.57 7.39 11.32
CA LEU A 88 -1.15 7.08 11.49
C LEU A 88 -0.46 8.06 12.48
N ARG A 89 -0.75 9.37 12.39
CA ARG A 89 -0.27 10.38 13.34
C ARG A 89 -0.76 10.16 14.77
N ARG A 90 -1.98 9.63 14.97
CA ARG A 90 -2.49 9.22 16.29
C ARG A 90 -1.73 7.99 16.79
N ARG A 91 -1.46 7.01 15.91
CA ARG A 91 -0.76 5.75 16.20
C ARG A 91 0.70 5.99 16.63
N SER A 92 1.50 6.78 15.90
CA SER A 92 2.87 7.18 16.28
C SER A 92 2.97 8.03 17.57
N ARG A 93 1.85 8.42 18.19
CA ARG A 93 1.82 9.27 19.40
C ARG A 93 1.26 8.53 20.63
N ARG A 94 1.09 7.21 20.53
CA ARG A 94 0.71 6.36 21.66
C ARG A 94 1.98 5.97 22.46
N PRO A 95 2.00 6.14 23.80
CA PRO A 95 3.14 5.70 24.60
C PRO A 95 3.38 4.20 24.41
N GLY A 96 4.60 3.83 23.99
CA GLY A 96 4.97 2.46 23.64
C GLY A 96 5.12 2.18 22.14
N SER A 97 4.87 3.16 21.25
CA SER A 97 5.11 3.04 19.81
C SER A 97 5.81 4.28 19.24
N ASP A 98 7.06 4.51 19.64
CA ASP A 98 7.94 5.59 19.16
C ASP A 98 8.49 5.31 17.75
N LEU A 99 7.59 4.94 16.82
CA LEU A 99 7.90 4.71 15.40
C LEU A 99 7.49 5.95 14.59
N PRO A 100 8.40 6.54 13.77
CA PRO A 100 8.08 7.56 12.79
C PRO A 100 6.87 7.19 11.92
N VAL A 101 6.14 8.20 11.45
CA VAL A 101 4.95 7.99 10.60
C VAL A 101 5.34 7.25 9.30
N GLU A 102 6.54 7.53 8.79
CA GLU A 102 7.18 6.89 7.65
C GLU A 102 7.46 5.39 7.88
N GLU A 103 7.76 4.98 9.11
CA GLU A 103 7.98 3.57 9.47
C GLU A 103 6.63 2.85 9.67
N LEU A 104 5.65 3.49 10.33
CA LEU A 104 4.28 2.94 10.39
C LEU A 104 3.64 2.77 9.01
N LEU A 105 3.90 3.70 8.08
CA LEU A 105 3.49 3.59 6.66
C LEU A 105 4.15 2.41 5.94
N THR A 106 5.35 2.01 6.36
CA THR A 106 6.05 0.85 5.79
C THR A 106 5.47 -0.44 6.37
N MET A 107 5.31 -0.51 7.71
CA MET A 107 4.67 -1.65 8.38
C MET A 107 3.21 -1.87 7.95
N ALA A 108 2.50 -0.82 7.51
CA ALA A 108 1.15 -0.93 6.96
C ALA A 108 1.09 -1.61 5.58
N ALA A 109 2.20 -1.67 4.84
CA ALA A 109 2.33 -2.40 3.59
C ALA A 109 2.65 -3.89 3.80
N ASP A 110 3.32 -4.24 4.91
CA ASP A 110 3.77 -5.59 5.24
C ASP A 110 2.71 -6.45 5.97
N ALA A 111 1.47 -5.96 6.12
CA ALA A 111 0.41 -6.59 6.90
C ALA A 111 -0.61 -7.37 6.03
N ASP A 112 -0.43 -8.69 5.91
CA ASP A 112 -1.39 -9.58 5.23
C ASP A 112 -2.79 -9.55 5.88
N THR A 113 -3.92 -9.47 5.16
CA THR A 113 -4.46 -10.26 4.02
C THR A 113 -5.24 -11.51 4.47
N GLU A 114 -6.56 -11.36 4.67
CA GLU A 114 -7.54 -12.47 4.65
C GLU A 114 -8.86 -12.03 3.98
N VAL A 115 -9.87 -12.91 3.87
CA VAL A 115 -11.17 -12.75 3.16
C VAL A 115 -11.15 -13.04 1.64
N ASP A 116 -10.89 -14.31 1.28
CA ASP A 116 -11.65 -15.13 0.32
C ASP A 116 -11.89 -14.73 -1.18
N ALA A 117 -12.40 -15.72 -1.94
CA ALA A 117 -12.80 -15.77 -3.35
C ALA A 117 -11.67 -15.66 -4.41
N LEU A 118 -11.70 -16.52 -5.43
CA LEU A 118 -10.61 -16.72 -6.41
C LEU A 118 -10.27 -15.46 -7.24
N ASP A 119 -11.27 -14.72 -7.74
CA ASP A 119 -11.04 -13.41 -8.40
C ASP A 119 -10.50 -12.35 -7.41
N GLY A 120 -10.85 -12.51 -6.13
CA GLY A 120 -10.32 -11.74 -5.02
C GLY A 120 -8.82 -12.00 -4.80
N ILE A 121 -8.33 -13.23 -4.97
CA ILE A 121 -6.91 -13.59 -4.84
C ILE A 121 -6.06 -12.82 -5.87
N ALA A 122 -6.44 -12.85 -7.15
CA ALA A 122 -5.73 -12.11 -8.19
C ALA A 122 -5.74 -10.59 -7.94
N THR A 123 -6.88 -10.06 -7.48
CA THR A 123 -7.03 -8.65 -7.11
C THR A 123 -6.17 -8.28 -5.90
N LYS A 124 -6.07 -9.15 -4.90
CA LYS A 124 -5.26 -8.96 -3.68
C LYS A 124 -3.78 -9.04 -3.93
N GLY A 125 -3.31 -10.02 -4.71
CA GLY A 125 -1.91 -10.11 -5.12
C GLY A 125 -1.46 -8.82 -5.84
N ALA A 126 -2.31 -8.28 -6.72
CA ALA A 126 -2.05 -6.99 -7.36
C ALA A 126 -1.99 -5.81 -6.37
N LEU A 127 -2.81 -5.81 -5.31
CA LEU A 127 -2.80 -4.75 -4.28
C LEU A 127 -1.60 -4.84 -3.34
N GLY A 128 -1.20 -6.04 -2.91
CA GLY A 128 0.02 -6.24 -2.12
C GLY A 128 1.27 -5.80 -2.88
N LEU A 129 1.39 -6.22 -4.15
CA LEU A 129 2.48 -5.78 -5.04
C LEU A 129 2.51 -4.25 -5.24
N ILE A 130 1.36 -3.56 -5.14
CA ILE A 130 1.27 -2.09 -5.16
C ILE A 130 1.69 -1.48 -3.82
N ALA A 131 1.34 -2.08 -2.69
CA ALA A 131 1.74 -1.61 -1.36
C ALA A 131 3.26 -1.64 -1.16
N GLU A 132 3.94 -2.65 -1.70
CA GLU A 132 5.41 -2.76 -1.74
C GLU A 132 6.11 -1.71 -2.63
N LEU A 133 5.38 -0.94 -3.46
CA LEU A 133 6.00 0.12 -4.24
C LEU A 133 6.45 1.26 -3.31
N PRO A 134 7.50 2.02 -3.67
CA PRO A 134 7.81 3.26 -2.96
C PRO A 134 6.55 4.13 -2.89
N ARG A 135 6.11 4.49 -1.68
CA ARG A 135 4.80 5.12 -1.36
C ARG A 135 4.32 6.15 -2.38
N ASP A 136 5.22 7.00 -2.85
CA ASP A 136 4.99 8.05 -3.85
C ASP A 136 4.45 7.52 -5.20
N GLN A 137 4.81 6.29 -5.55
CA GLN A 137 4.36 5.52 -6.71
C GLN A 137 3.10 4.72 -6.38
N ALA A 138 3.03 4.09 -5.20
CA ALA A 138 1.85 3.35 -4.73
C ALA A 138 0.58 4.22 -4.76
N GLU A 139 0.60 5.36 -4.05
CA GLU A 139 -0.54 6.29 -4.02
C GLU A 139 -0.89 6.81 -5.43
N ALA A 140 0.12 7.07 -6.28
CA ALA A 140 -0.07 7.55 -7.64
C ALA A 140 -0.60 6.48 -8.61
N VAL A 141 -0.34 5.19 -8.37
CA VAL A 141 -0.97 4.08 -9.11
C VAL A 141 -2.41 3.92 -8.64
N MET A 142 -2.66 3.86 -7.32
CA MET A 142 -3.99 3.64 -6.75
C MET A 142 -4.99 4.70 -7.18
N LEU A 143 -4.63 5.99 -7.10
CA LEU A 143 -5.51 7.08 -7.52
C LEU A 143 -5.82 7.06 -9.02
N ARG A 144 -4.83 6.73 -9.86
CA ARG A 144 -4.96 6.76 -11.33
C ARG A 144 -5.60 5.52 -11.94
N VAL A 145 -5.53 4.37 -11.26
CA VAL A 145 -5.94 3.06 -11.82
C VAL A 145 -7.10 2.44 -11.04
N VAL A 146 -7.12 2.52 -9.70
CA VAL A 146 -8.15 1.88 -8.87
C VAL A 146 -9.29 2.84 -8.54
N VAL A 147 -8.96 4.08 -8.16
CA VAL A 147 -9.96 5.16 -8.00
C VAL A 147 -10.38 5.73 -9.37
N GLY A 148 -9.47 5.69 -10.35
CA GLY A 148 -9.74 6.07 -11.75
C GLY A 148 -9.60 7.55 -12.07
N LEU A 149 -8.99 8.34 -11.17
CA LEU A 149 -8.86 9.79 -11.30
C LEU A 149 -8.01 10.20 -12.50
N ASP A 150 -8.30 11.36 -13.07
CA ASP A 150 -7.38 12.08 -13.97
C ASP A 150 -6.03 12.47 -13.28
N ALA A 151 -5.03 12.87 -14.06
CA ALA A 151 -3.69 13.24 -13.56
C ALA A 151 -3.61 14.61 -12.86
N LYS A 152 -4.59 15.50 -13.06
CA LYS A 152 -4.78 16.74 -12.29
C LYS A 152 -5.51 16.45 -10.99
N SER A 153 -6.63 15.73 -11.01
CA SER A 153 -7.40 15.37 -9.81
C SER A 153 -6.57 14.52 -8.84
N ALA A 154 -5.82 13.52 -9.33
CA ALA A 154 -4.85 12.80 -8.50
C ALA A 154 -3.67 13.68 -8.04
N GLY A 155 -3.34 14.76 -8.75
CA GLY A 155 -2.36 15.76 -8.31
C GLY A 155 -2.85 16.59 -7.12
N GLU A 156 -4.13 16.98 -7.15
CA GLU A 156 -4.79 17.71 -6.07
C GLU A 156 -4.86 16.89 -4.78
N VAL A 157 -5.25 15.59 -4.86
CA VAL A 157 -5.22 14.64 -3.72
C VAL A 157 -3.82 14.50 -3.09
N LEU A 158 -2.77 14.50 -3.92
CA LEU A 158 -1.39 14.24 -3.49
C LEU A 158 -0.61 15.49 -3.11
N GLY A 159 -1.11 16.70 -3.42
CA GLY A 159 -0.34 17.95 -3.34
C GLY A 159 0.79 18.04 -4.38
N LYS A 160 0.61 17.44 -5.56
CA LYS A 160 1.67 17.26 -6.58
C LYS A 160 1.28 17.79 -7.95
N ARG A 161 2.27 18.24 -8.72
CA ARG A 161 2.08 18.67 -10.11
C ARG A 161 1.65 17.47 -10.99
N PRO A 162 0.73 17.65 -11.96
CA PRO A 162 0.22 16.53 -12.78
C PRO A 162 1.29 15.75 -13.56
N GLY A 163 2.41 16.40 -13.93
CA GLY A 163 3.56 15.72 -14.53
C GLY A 163 4.30 14.78 -13.58
N ALA A 164 4.38 15.13 -12.29
CA ALA A 164 4.97 14.28 -11.26
C ALA A 164 4.10 13.04 -11.00
N VAL A 165 2.76 13.21 -10.95
CA VAL A 165 1.81 12.09 -10.84
C VAL A 165 1.98 11.10 -11.99
N ARG A 166 1.92 11.58 -13.25
CA ARG A 166 2.13 10.71 -14.43
C ARG A 166 3.46 9.94 -14.36
N THR A 167 4.53 10.61 -13.91
CA THR A 167 5.86 9.99 -13.76
C THR A 167 5.88 8.94 -12.66
N ALA A 168 5.24 9.19 -11.52
CA ALA A 168 5.16 8.27 -10.39
C ALA A 168 4.31 7.02 -10.73
N SER A 169 3.12 7.21 -11.30
CA SER A 169 2.26 6.10 -11.75
C SER A 169 2.94 5.24 -12.81
N TYR A 170 3.63 5.85 -13.78
CA TYR A 170 4.37 5.12 -14.82
C TYR A 170 5.52 4.29 -14.22
N ARG A 171 6.29 4.84 -13.28
CA ARG A 171 7.36 4.12 -12.58
C ARG A 171 6.82 2.96 -11.74
N GLY A 172 5.70 3.17 -11.04
CA GLY A 172 5.01 2.12 -10.29
C GLY A 172 4.54 0.98 -11.20
N LEU A 173 3.73 1.29 -12.22
CA LEU A 173 3.23 0.30 -13.20
C LEU A 173 4.36 -0.46 -13.89
N ARG A 174 5.45 0.21 -14.25
CA ARG A 174 6.64 -0.45 -14.82
C ARG A 174 7.28 -1.44 -13.83
N ARG A 175 7.45 -1.05 -12.57
CA ARG A 175 8.05 -1.91 -11.53
C ARG A 175 7.17 -3.13 -11.20
N LEU A 176 5.84 -2.98 -11.25
CA LEU A 176 4.90 -4.10 -11.16
C LEU A 176 5.06 -5.07 -12.33
N ALA A 177 5.10 -4.55 -13.57
CA ALA A 177 5.29 -5.38 -14.76
C ALA A 177 6.65 -6.12 -14.76
N GLU A 178 7.73 -5.46 -14.32
CA GLU A 178 9.05 -6.07 -14.16
C GLU A 178 9.05 -7.21 -13.12
N ARG A 179 8.32 -7.07 -12.01
CA ARG A 179 8.14 -8.11 -10.98
C ARG A 179 7.32 -9.30 -11.45
N LEU A 180 6.15 -9.06 -12.05
CA LEU A 180 5.30 -10.12 -12.61
C LEU A 180 6.05 -10.91 -13.70
N SER A 181 6.86 -10.21 -14.50
CA SER A 181 7.74 -10.83 -15.50
C SER A 181 8.94 -11.58 -14.90
N ALA A 182 9.25 -11.46 -13.62
CA ALA A 182 10.27 -12.26 -12.93
C ALA A 182 9.67 -13.54 -12.35
N SER A 183 8.63 -13.42 -11.51
CA SER A 183 7.90 -14.54 -10.90
C SER A 183 7.42 -15.56 -11.94
N GLY A 184 6.80 -15.11 -13.04
CA GLY A 184 6.34 -16.01 -14.10
C GLY A 184 7.45 -16.75 -14.86
N ARG A 185 8.74 -16.36 -14.72
CA ARG A 185 9.90 -17.13 -15.24
C ARG A 185 10.44 -18.13 -14.21
N GLU A 186 10.33 -17.82 -12.92
CA GLU A 186 10.75 -18.70 -11.83
C GLU A 186 9.82 -19.92 -11.73
N GLU A 187 8.51 -19.72 -11.87
CA GLU A 187 7.52 -20.82 -11.97
C GLU A 187 7.81 -21.76 -13.14
N GLN A 188 8.15 -21.22 -14.32
CA GLN A 188 8.48 -22.00 -15.51
C GLN A 188 9.82 -22.75 -15.37
N ALA A 189 10.80 -22.18 -14.67
CA ALA A 189 12.07 -22.84 -14.39
C ALA A 189 11.91 -24.01 -13.39
N GLY A 190 11.02 -23.89 -12.40
CA GLY A 190 10.74 -24.96 -11.44
C GLY A 190 9.98 -26.16 -12.02
N GLY A 191 9.27 -25.99 -13.15
CA GLY A 191 8.40 -27.03 -13.73
C GLY A 191 9.08 -28.14 -14.55
N THR A 192 10.39 -28.09 -14.77
CA THR A 192 11.10 -29.00 -15.70
C THR A 192 12.04 -29.95 -14.95
N GLY A 193 11.50 -30.71 -13.98
CA GLY A 193 12.30 -31.37 -12.93
C GLY A 193 11.90 -32.78 -12.47
N ASP A 194 11.04 -33.51 -13.21
CA ASP A 194 10.79 -34.94 -12.96
C ASP A 194 10.56 -35.70 -14.28
N GLY A 195 10.86 -37.00 -14.29
CA GLY A 195 10.80 -37.88 -15.47
C GLY A 195 12.16 -38.35 -16.00
N GLY A 196 13.03 -38.90 -15.12
CA GLY A 196 14.40 -39.28 -15.49
C GLY A 196 15.09 -40.36 -14.64
N THR A 197 14.34 -41.22 -13.95
CA THR A 197 14.90 -42.33 -13.15
C THR A 197 15.09 -43.61 -13.97
N ASP A 198 16.35 -43.92 -14.32
CA ASP A 198 16.80 -45.28 -14.63
C ASP A 198 18.14 -45.58 -13.91
N ASN A 199 18.48 -46.85 -13.75
CA ASN A 199 19.23 -47.37 -12.60
C ASN A 199 20.34 -48.37 -13.00
N GLY A 200 21.57 -48.24 -12.47
CA GLY A 200 22.61 -49.25 -12.69
C GLY A 200 23.96 -49.04 -12.00
N GLY A 201 24.40 -50.06 -11.22
CA GLY A 201 25.74 -50.21 -10.61
C GLY A 201 25.93 -49.36 -9.35
N ASP A 202 25.93 -49.89 -8.12
CA ASP A 202 26.72 -50.96 -7.49
C ASP A 202 28.25 -50.70 -7.49
N GLY A 203 28.85 -50.68 -6.28
CA GLY A 203 30.18 -50.10 -6.03
C GLY A 203 30.62 -50.01 -4.56
N ARG A 204 30.70 -51.15 -3.87
CA ARG A 204 31.41 -51.36 -2.57
C ARG A 204 32.84 -50.72 -2.53
N VAL A 205 33.51 -50.40 -1.42
CA VAL A 205 33.48 -50.87 0.00
C VAL A 205 33.90 -49.72 0.99
N ALA A 206 33.64 -49.93 2.29
CA ALA A 206 33.92 -49.15 3.51
C ALA A 206 35.27 -48.41 3.71
N GLY A 207 35.28 -47.48 4.69
CA GLY A 207 36.49 -46.95 5.37
C GLY A 207 36.17 -45.98 6.53
N ALA A 208 36.55 -46.35 7.77
CA ALA A 208 36.50 -45.53 9.01
C ALA A 208 37.35 -46.22 10.10
N PRO A 209 37.74 -45.57 11.22
CA PRO A 209 37.55 -44.17 11.64
C PRO A 209 38.96 -43.47 11.78
N ASP A 210 39.37 -42.61 12.73
CA ASP A 210 38.79 -41.97 13.93
C ASP A 210 39.63 -40.73 14.40
N GLU A 211 39.21 -40.13 15.53
CA GLU A 211 39.99 -39.41 16.57
C GLU A 211 40.59 -37.98 16.40
N SER A 212 40.15 -37.10 17.33
CA SER A 212 40.97 -36.24 18.22
C SER A 212 41.53 -34.86 17.79
N GLY A 213 41.54 -33.91 18.76
CA GLY A 213 42.11 -32.55 18.69
C GLY A 213 41.04 -31.44 18.58
N GLU A 214 40.52 -30.77 19.62
CA GLU A 214 41.06 -30.17 20.87
C GLU A 214 41.47 -28.67 20.75
N ALA A 215 41.14 -27.92 21.81
CA ALA A 215 41.53 -26.53 22.14
C ALA A 215 40.89 -25.36 21.37
N ALA A 216 40.52 -24.34 22.15
CA ALA A 216 40.12 -22.98 21.76
C ALA A 216 40.92 -22.00 22.67
N PRO A 217 40.44 -20.78 22.98
CA PRO A 217 39.92 -19.70 22.15
C PRO A 217 40.84 -18.45 22.19
N GLY A 218 40.53 -17.37 21.47
CA GLY A 218 41.18 -16.07 21.75
C GLY A 218 40.70 -14.88 20.91
N GLY A 219 40.62 -13.70 21.55
CA GLY A 219 40.61 -12.40 20.85
C GLY A 219 39.28 -11.64 20.78
N VAL A 220 38.86 -11.03 21.90
CA VAL A 220 37.89 -9.91 21.90
C VAL A 220 38.44 -8.74 22.71
N PRO A 221 38.56 -7.55 22.09
CA PRO A 221 38.36 -6.27 22.76
C PRO A 221 37.11 -5.58 22.18
N LEU A 222 36.05 -5.37 22.94
CA LEU A 222 35.86 -4.24 23.89
C LEU A 222 35.95 -2.85 23.23
N ALA A 223 34.81 -2.16 23.24
CA ALA A 223 34.67 -0.77 22.83
C ALA A 223 35.17 0.22 23.90
N GLN A 224 35.27 1.51 23.55
CA GLN A 224 35.36 2.60 24.52
C GLN A 224 34.30 3.68 24.25
N SER A 225 33.69 4.13 25.33
CA SER A 225 32.74 5.25 25.45
C SER A 225 33.46 6.59 25.21
N ASP A 226 32.92 7.57 24.49
CA ASP A 226 31.83 8.51 24.84
C ASP A 226 32.30 9.81 25.54
N LYS A 227 31.86 10.95 24.98
CA LYS A 227 31.83 12.35 25.50
C LYS A 227 32.99 12.93 26.32
N THR A 228 33.48 14.09 25.88
CA THR A 228 33.61 15.26 26.79
C THR A 228 33.55 16.60 26.03
N GLY A 229 32.99 17.64 26.67
CA GLY A 229 32.90 19.01 26.16
C GLY A 229 31.68 19.29 25.26
N GLY A 230 31.02 20.45 25.34
CA GLY A 230 31.17 21.59 26.26
C GLY A 230 30.21 22.74 25.85
N PRO A 231 29.61 23.51 26.78
CA PRO A 231 28.47 24.39 26.43
C PRO A 231 28.84 25.85 26.10
N GLY A 232 28.07 26.44 25.19
CA GLY A 232 27.73 27.87 25.10
C GLY A 232 26.27 27.96 24.61
N ALA A 233 25.32 28.66 25.23
CA ALA A 233 25.28 30.03 25.77
C ALA A 233 24.93 31.08 24.69
N GLU A 234 24.15 32.09 25.10
CA GLU A 234 23.61 33.21 24.29
C GLU A 234 22.55 32.78 23.23
N GLY A 235 21.30 33.26 23.24
CA GLY A 235 20.61 34.13 24.20
C GLY A 235 20.45 35.58 23.72
N VAL A 236 19.56 35.82 22.75
CA VAL A 236 19.10 37.14 22.32
C VAL A 236 17.57 37.14 22.20
N SER A 237 16.97 38.30 22.48
CA SER A 237 15.55 38.67 22.55
C SER A 237 14.61 38.12 21.47
#